data_AF-A0A840VFV8-F1
#
_entry.id   AF-A0A840VFV8-F1
#
_cell.length_a   1.000
_cell.length_b   1.000
_cell.length_c   1.000
_cell.angle_alpha   90.00
_cell.angle_beta   90.00
_cell.angle_gamma   90.00
#
_symmetry.space_group_name_H-M   'P 1'
#
loop_
_entity.id
_entity.type
_entity.pdbx_description
1 polymer ?
#
loop_
_entity_poly.entity_id
_entity_poly.type
_entity_poly.pdbx_seq_one_letter_code
_entity_poly.pdbx_strand_id
1 'polypeptide(L)' 'MKMKKLTLMLATALFAVGAVACDRKETVLDVDTPGGGMKVEKDKDTGAIDVEMDDKE' A
#
# COMPACT_ATOMS: atom_id res chain seq x y z
N MET A 1 -35.90 -18.96 13.30
CA MET A 1 -35.26 -18.33 12.12
C MET A 1 -34.62 -16.96 12.36
N LYS A 2 -34.85 -16.27 13.49
CA LYS A 2 -34.31 -14.93 13.77
C LYS A 2 -32.80 -14.87 14.06
N MET A 3 -32.20 -15.96 14.54
CA MET A 3 -30.75 -16.01 14.85
C MET A 3 -29.87 -16.21 13.61
N LYS A 4 -30.36 -16.92 12.58
CA LYS A 4 -29.60 -17.17 11.33
C LYS A 4 -29.41 -15.90 10.48
N LYS A 5 -30.34 -14.94 10.58
CA LYS A 5 -30.26 -13.65 9.88
C LYS A 5 -29.26 -12.69 10.54
N LEU A 6 -29.05 -12.81 11.85
CA LEU A 6 -28.12 -11.98 12.61
C LEU A 6 -26.67 -12.39 12.35
N THR A 7 -26.39 -13.69 12.22
CA THR A 7 -25.07 -14.20 11.86
C THR A 7 -24.67 -13.81 10.43
N LEU A 8 -25.63 -13.73 9.51
CA LEU A 8 -25.36 -13.36 8.11
C LEU A 8 -24.98 -11.87 7.94
N MET A 9 -25.55 -10.97 8.74
CA MET A 9 -25.22 -9.54 8.66
C MET A 9 -23.89 -9.16 9.32
N LEU A 10 -23.43 -9.94 10.31
CA LEU A 10 -22.14 -9.69 10.96
C LEU A 10 -20.96 -10.14 10.11
N ALA A 11 -21.13 -11.18 9.28
CA ALA A 11 -20.09 -11.68 8.39
C ALA A 11 -19.73 -10.69 7.25
N THR A 12 -20.69 -9.88 6.79
CA THR A 12 -20.47 -8.88 5.74
C THR A 12 -19.71 -7.64 6.19
N ALA A 13 -19.70 -7.33 7.49
CA ALA A 13 -19.02 -6.13 8.02
C ALA A 13 -17.49 -6.29 8.11
N LEU A 14 -16.99 -7.52 8.24
CA LEU A 14 -15.56 -7.80 8.42
C LEU A 14 -14.75 -7.71 7.12
N PHE A 15 -15.40 -7.81 5.95
CA PHE A 15 -14.73 -7.69 4.65
C PHE A 15 -14.52 -6.24 4.19
N ALA A 16 -15.24 -5.27 4.77
CA ALA A 16 -15.15 -3.87 4.35
C ALA A 16 -13.89 -3.15 4.88
N VAL A 17 -13.20 -3.72 5.88
CA VAL A 17 -12.02 -3.10 6.51
C VAL A 17 -10.71 -3.46 5.79
N GLY A 18 -10.70 -4.52 4.98
CA GLY A 18 -9.48 -4.95 4.26
C GLY A 18 -9.15 -4.15 3.00
N ALA A 19 -10.09 -3.35 2.49
CA ALA A 19 -9.94 -2.63 1.21
C ALA A 19 -9.36 -1.21 1.35
N VAL A 20 -9.17 -0.69 2.57
CA VAL A 20 -8.61 0.66 2.81
C VAL A 20 -7.10 0.66 3.05
N ALA A 21 -6.44 -0.49 2.95
CA ALA A 21 -5.00 -0.63 3.15
C ALA A 21 -4.28 -1.16 1.90
N CYS A 22 -4.76 -0.81 0.70
CA CYS A 22 -3.91 -0.89 -0.47
C CYS A 22 -2.92 0.27 -0.38
N ASP A 23 -1.66 -0.01 -0.03
CA ASP A 23 -0.57 0.96 0.00
C ASP A 23 -0.59 1.84 -1.26
N ARG A 24 -0.84 3.14 -1.10
CA ARG A 24 -0.89 4.08 -2.23
C ARG A 24 0.42 4.84 -2.32
N LYS A 25 1.42 4.17 -2.87
CA LYS A 25 2.73 4.76 -3.15
C LYS A 25 2.73 5.47 -4.51
N GLU A 26 3.42 6.60 -4.59
CA GLU A 26 3.80 7.23 -5.85
C GLU A 26 5.31 7.39 -5.96
N THR A 27 5.87 7.14 -7.15
CA THR A 27 7.26 7.45 -7.44
C THR A 27 7.39 8.96 -7.66
N VAL A 28 8.21 9.61 -6.83
CA VAL A 28 8.44 11.06 -6.86
C VAL A 28 9.68 11.40 -7.68
N LEU A 29 10.70 10.55 -7.60
CA LEU A 29 11.95 10.72 -8.31
C LEU A 29 12.50 9.34 -8.66
N ASP A 30 12.93 9.18 -9.91
CA ASP A 30 13.57 7.98 -10.41
C ASP A 30 14.74 8.41 -11.30
N VAL A 31 15.96 8.08 -10.88
CA VAL A 31 17.19 8.52 -11.53
C VAL A 31 18.11 7.34 -11.73
N ASP A 32 18.36 7.01 -12.99
CA ASP A 32 19.41 6.09 -13.40
C ASP A 32 20.75 6.82 -13.52
N THR A 33 21.75 6.35 -12.80
CA THR A 33 23.14 6.78 -12.96
C THR A 33 23.99 5.62 -13.48
N PRO A 34 25.14 5.90 -14.14
CA PRO A 34 26.02 4.83 -14.60
C PRO A 34 26.52 3.88 -13.50
N GLY A 35 26.59 4.36 -12.25
CA GLY A 35 27.02 3.57 -11.09
C GLY A 35 25.90 2.90 -10.30
N GLY A 36 24.64 3.12 -10.69
CA GLY A 36 23.48 2.63 -9.94
C GLY A 36 22.22 3.49 -10.12
N GLY A 37 21.08 3.00 -9.65
CA GLY A 37 19.80 3.70 -9.67
C GLY A 37 19.45 4.30 -8.31
N MET A 38 18.67 5.38 -8.30
CA MET A 38 18.03 5.91 -7.10
C MET A 38 16.54 6.16 -7.37
N LYS A 39 15.69 5.56 -6.54
CA LYS A 39 14.24 5.71 -6.61
C LYS A 39 13.70 6.21 -5.28
N VAL A 40 12.82 7.20 -5.34
CA VAL A 40 12.15 7.79 -4.17
C VAL A 40 10.66 7.62 -4.34
N GLU A 41 10.04 6.93 -3.39
CA GLU A 41 8.59 6.74 -3.32
C GLU A 41 8.01 7.49 -2.13
N LYS A 42 6.81 8.05 -2.31
CA LYS A 42 6.04 8.68 -1.26
C LYS A 42 4.71 7.97 -1.11
N ASP A 43 4.39 7.59 0.11
CA ASP A 43 3.05 7.13 0.45
C ASP A 43 2.08 8.33 0.45
N LYS A 44 1.02 8.24 -0.35
CA LYS A 44 0.04 9.32 -0.54
C LYS A 44 -0.84 9.53 0.68
N ASP A 45 -0.99 8.52 1.52
CA ASP A 45 -1.98 8.52 2.58
C ASP A 45 -1.33 8.92 3.93
N THR A 46 -0.07 8.55 4.16
CA THR A 46 0.72 8.82 5.37
C THR A 46 1.81 9.87 5.16
N GLY A 47 2.26 10.07 3.92
CA GLY A 47 3.40 10.93 3.60
C GLY A 47 4.76 10.29 3.89
N ALA A 48 4.81 9.00 4.26
CA ALA A 48 6.08 8.28 4.44
C ALA A 48 6.92 8.32 3.15
N ILE A 49 8.23 8.50 3.30
CA ILE A 49 9.18 8.53 2.19
C ILE A 49 10.03 7.27 2.25
N ASP A 50 10.06 6.53 1.15
CA ASP A 50 10.93 5.38 0.92
C ASP A 50 12.00 5.76 -0.11
N VAL A 51 13.23 5.33 0.13
CA VAL A 51 14.37 5.63 -0.74
C VAL A 51 15.09 4.32 -1.01
N GLU A 52 15.02 3.88 -2.26
CA GLU A 52 15.68 2.69 -2.77
C GLU A 52 16.92 3.13 -3.57
N MET A 53 18.06 2.51 -3.30
CA MET A 53 19.29 2.68 -4.07
C MET A 53 19.70 1.32 -4.62
N ASP A 54 19.91 1.26 -5.93
CA ASP A 54 20.38 0.07 -6.62
C ASP A 54 21.84 0.27 -7.02
N ASP A 55 22.76 -0.45 -6.38
CA ASP A 55 24.16 -0.45 -6.79
C ASP A 55 24.36 -1.37 -8.00
N LYS A 56 25.09 -0.89 -9.01
CA LYS A 56 25.45 -1.74 -10.15
C LYS A 56 26.80 -2.43 -9.84
N GLU A 57 26.74 -3.69 -9.40
CA GLU A 57 27.94 -4.54 -9.19
C GLU A 57 28.82 -4.67 -10.44
#